data_AF-A0A0D3KTI5-F1
#
_entry.id   AF-A0A0D3KTI5-F1
#
_cell.length_a   1.000
_cell.length_b   1.000
_cell.length_c   1.000
_cell.angle_alpha   90.00
_cell.angle_beta   90.00
_cell.angle_gamma   90.00
#
_symmetry.space_group_name_H-M   'P 1'
#
loop_
_entity.id
_entity.type
_entity.pdbx_description
1 polymer ?
#
loop_
_entity_poly.entity_id
_entity_poly.type
_entity_poly.pdbx_seq_one_letter_code
_entity_poly.pdbx_strand_id
1 'polypeptide(L)' 'MAASAEDNENLVPVTVLTGFLGSGKTTLLNHILTATHGKKIAVIENEFGDVGIDDELLQKNSKA' A
#
# COMPACT_ATOMS: atom_id res chain seq x y z
N MET A 1 -26.18 -21.58 -8.90
CA MET A 1 -24.81 -21.61 -9.44
C MET A 1 -23.89 -21.20 -8.29
N ALA A 2 -23.32 -22.17 -7.57
CA ALA A 2 -22.42 -21.87 -6.46
C ALA A 2 -21.03 -21.57 -7.01
N ALA A 3 -20.45 -20.42 -6.67
CA ALA A 3 -19.05 -20.15 -6.95
C ALA A 3 -18.20 -21.18 -6.21
N SER A 4 -17.43 -21.97 -6.95
CA SER A 4 -16.49 -22.95 -6.43
C SER A 4 -15.38 -22.23 -5.66
N ALA A 5 -14.99 -22.77 -4.50
CA ALA A 5 -14.00 -22.17 -3.59
C ALA A 5 -12.60 -21.96 -4.22
N GLU A 6 -12.35 -22.52 -5.40
CA GLU A 6 -11.09 -22.48 -6.16
C GLU A 6 -10.86 -21.13 -6.88
N ASP A 7 -11.89 -20.29 -7.08
CA ASP A 7 -11.76 -19.03 -7.82
C ASP A 7 -11.00 -17.92 -7.05
N ASN A 8 -10.80 -18.09 -5.74
CA ASN A 8 -10.15 -17.11 -4.87
C ASN A 8 -8.62 -17.21 -4.81
N GLU A 9 -8.01 -18.28 -5.33
CA GLU A 9 -6.55 -18.45 -5.22
C GLU A 9 -5.75 -17.54 -6.17
N ASN A 10 -6.38 -17.00 -7.20
CA ASN A 10 -5.74 -16.13 -8.19
C ASN A 10 -6.04 -14.63 -8.02
N LEU A 11 -6.75 -14.23 -6.96
CA LEU A 11 -7.02 -12.82 -6.71
C LEU A 11 -5.89 -12.17 -5.93
N VAL A 12 -5.48 -10.98 -6.36
CA VAL A 12 -4.55 -10.14 -5.59
C VAL A 12 -5.34 -9.53 -4.43
N PRO A 13 -4.93 -9.73 -3.16
CA PRO A 13 -5.63 -9.15 -2.02
C PRO A 13 -5.46 -7.62 -2.03
N VAL A 14 -6.57 -6.90 -1.83
CA VAL A 14 -6.61 -5.44 -1.83
C VAL A 14 -7.01 -4.93 -0.44
N THR A 15 -6.23 -4.00 0.09
CA THR A 15 -6.51 -3.32 1.36
C THR A 15 -6.67 -1.83 1.10
N VAL A 16 -7.73 -1.22 1.63
CA VAL A 16 -7.95 0.22 1.57
C VAL A 16 -7.54 0.85 2.89
N LEU A 17 -6.52 1.71 2.86
CA LEU A 17 -6.09 2.49 4.02
C LEU A 17 -6.76 3.87 3.99
N THR A 18 -7.57 4.17 5.02
CA THR A 18 -8.31 5.43 5.14
C THR A 18 -8.11 6.07 6.52
N GLY A 19 -8.46 7.35 6.65
CA GLY A 19 -8.34 8.13 7.89
C GLY A 19 -8.23 9.64 7.63
N PHE A 20 -8.52 10.43 8.66
CA PHE A 20 -8.40 11.90 8.62
C PHE A 20 -6.98 12.39 8.29
N LEU A 21 -6.84 13.67 7.92
CA LEU A 21 -5.52 14.28 7.74
C LEU A 21 -4.72 14.20 9.04
N GLY A 22 -3.45 13.83 8.97
CA GLY A 22 -2.60 13.64 10.14
C GLY A 22 -2.83 12.35 10.94
N SER A 23 -3.71 11.44 10.49
CA SER A 23 -3.96 10.16 11.18
C SER A 23 -2.82 9.13 11.07
N GLY A 24 -1.68 9.49 10.48
CA GLY A 24 -0.51 8.60 10.37
C GLY A 24 -0.56 7.57 9.23
N LYS A 25 -1.40 7.77 8.19
CA LYS A 25 -1.51 6.84 7.04
C LYS A 25 -0.16 6.58 6.37
N THR A 26 0.55 7.64 5.97
CA THR A 26 1.87 7.57 5.35
C THR A 26 2.89 6.87 6.26
N THR A 27 2.84 7.12 7.58
CA THR A 27 3.73 6.46 8.55
C THR A 27 3.50 4.96 8.60
N LEU A 28 2.24 4.51 8.65
CA LEU A 28 1.90 3.09 8.61
C LEU A 28 2.34 2.46 7.28
N LEU A 29 2.08 3.14 6.16
CA LEU A 29 2.43 2.66 4.84
C LEU A 29 3.95 2.49 4.68
N ASN A 30 4.74 3.47 5.15
CA ASN A 30 6.19 3.37 5.20
C ASN A 30 6.67 2.22 6.09
N HIS A 31 6.06 2.02 7.26
CA HIS A 31 6.39 0.90 8.12
C HIS A 31 6.13 -0.45 7.44
N ILE A 32 4.99 -0.58 6.74
CA ILE A 32 4.65 -1.78 5.98
C ILE A 32 5.70 -2.03 4.90
N LEU A 33 6.03 -1.03 4.08
CA LEU A 33 6.97 -1.20 2.97
C LEU A 33 8.42 -1.45 3.39
N THR A 34 8.82 -0.98 4.57
CA THR A 34 10.20 -1.14 5.09
C THR A 34 10.39 -2.38 5.96
N ALA A 35 9.31 -3.00 6.45
CA ALA A 35 9.39 -4.17 7.31
C ALA A 35 9.68 -5.46 6.53
N THR A 36 10.39 -6.40 7.16
CA THR A 36 10.63 -7.73 6.59
C THR A 36 9.40 -8.63 6.77
N HIS A 37 8.43 -8.55 5.85
CA HIS A 37 7.22 -9.38 5.85
C HIS A 37 7.18 -10.44 4.74
N GLY A 38 8.16 -10.44 3.82
CA GLY A 38 8.26 -11.42 2.73
C GLY A 38 7.09 -11.38 1.73
N LYS A 39 6.40 -10.23 1.63
CA LYS A 39 5.28 -10.01 0.69
C LYS A 39 5.73 -9.04 -0.39
N LYS A 40 5.20 -9.21 -1.60
CA LYS A 40 5.29 -8.21 -2.67
C LYS A 40 4.08 -7.31 -2.54
N ILE A 41 4.30 -6.04 -2.20
CA ILE A 41 3.22 -5.07 -1.98
C ILE A 41 3.31 -4.02 -3.08
N ALA A 42 2.18 -3.78 -3.74
CA ALA A 42 2.00 -2.61 -4.61
C ALA A 42 1.17 -1.59 -3.86
N VAL A 43 1.56 -0.32 -3.94
CA VAL A 43 0.87 0.80 -3.31
C VAL A 43 0.29 1.69 -4.39
N ILE A 44 -0.95 2.11 -4.20
CA ILE A 44 -1.64 3.10 -5.03
C ILE A 44 -2.06 4.21 -4.09
N GLU A 45 -1.54 5.42 -4.32
CA GLU A 45 -1.89 6.61 -3.56
C GLU A 45 -2.61 7.60 -4.47
N ASN A 46 -3.51 8.38 -3.87
CA ASN A 46 -4.15 9.49 -4.54
C ASN A 46 -3.54 10.78 -3.97
N GLU A 47 -2.58 11.35 -4.69
CA GLU A 47 -1.95 12.61 -4.30
C GLU A 47 -2.62 13.80 -5.01
N PHE A 48 -2.84 14.89 -4.29
CA PHE A 48 -3.39 16.15 -4.81
C PHE A 48 -2.43 17.29 -4.44
N GLY A 49 -1.75 17.88 -5.43
CA GLY A 49 -0.81 19.00 -5.25
C GLY A 49 0.46 18.84 -6.10
N ASP A 50 1.16 19.94 -6.41
CA ASP A 50 2.37 19.96 -7.26
C ASP A 50 3.65 19.39 -6.60
N VAL A 51 3.64 19.22 -5.28
CA VAL A 51 4.80 18.74 -4.51
C VAL A 51 4.50 17.35 -3.97
N GLY A 52 5.10 16.35 -4.60
CA GLY A 52 5.06 14.93 -4.23
C GLY A 52 5.76 14.64 -2.90
N ILE A 53 5.18 15.00 -1.76
CA ILE A 53 5.83 14.77 -0.44
C ILE A 53 5.92 13.27 -0.14
N ASP A 54 4.89 12.53 -0.56
CA ASP A 54 4.81 11.09 -0.30
C ASP A 54 5.74 10.29 -1.25
N ASP A 55 5.92 10.74 -2.50
CA ASP A 55 6.81 10.11 -3.49
C ASP A 55 8.28 10.04 -3.03
N GLU A 56 8.83 11.11 -2.45
CA GLU A 56 10.22 11.10 -1.96
C GLU A 56 10.43 10.14 -0.78
N LEU A 57 9.42 9.99 0.08
CA LEU A 57 9.47 9.09 1.23
C LEU A 57 9.45 7.62 0.77
N LEU A 58 8.66 7.32 -0.26
CA LEU A 58 8.56 5.96 -0.82
C LEU A 58 9.79 5.59 -1.66
N GLN A 59 10.34 6.51 -2.46
CA GLN A 59 11.52 6.25 -3.29
C GLN A 59 12.78 5.97 -2.47
N LYS A 60 12.96 6.64 -1.32
CA LYS A 60 14.11 6.41 -0.43
C LYS A 60 14.19 4.96 0.07
N ASN A 61 13.05 4.30 0.23
CA ASN A 61 12.96 2.94 0.76
C ASN A 61 12.84 1.86 -0.32
N SER A 62 12.66 2.25 -1.58
CA SER A 62 12.59 1.33 -2.72
C SER A 62 13.96 0.88 -3.24
N LYS A 63 15.06 1.48 -2.75
CA LYS A 63 16.45 1.17 -3.13
C LYS A 63 17.17 0.36 -2.06
N ALA A 64 16.65 -0.83 -1.76
CA ALA A 64 17.35 -1.87 -1.00
C ALA A 64 17.56 -3.09 -1.89
#